data_AF-A0A4U1LQS8-F1
#
_entry.id   AF-A0A4U1LQS8-F1
#
_cell.length_a   1.000
_cell.length_b   1.000
_cell.length_c   1.000
_cell.angle_alpha   90.00
_cell.angle_beta   90.00
_cell.angle_gamma   90.00
#
_symmetry.space_group_name_H-M   'P 1'
#
loop_
_entity.id
_entity.type
_entity.pdbx_description
1 polymer ?
#
loop_
_entity_poly.entity_id
_entity_poly.type
_entity_poly.pdbx_seq_one_letter_code
_entity_poly.pdbx_strand_id
1 'polypeptide(L)'
;MDHSKVFLDSLKLARAISNVYDGLLYAEPPYLYFTEITPDNTPGKTTVVDSAYAVGGNVEHQPNGLLYNLDNWIYNAKSSKRYRLKNGEWQIESTSFRGQWGITHDDMGRLLYNDNSNQLRGDWVLPNMLNANPKFKNRQAIGKAIVPNQKLYPLQATSINRRYLPNMLDEEQKIKYFTSACGPLYFEGSNLPEVFQGDAFVSGPEANLVKRNILRNDALRWQGEQAYTNKEFLISNDEGFRPVNNFNGPDGSLYVVDMHRGIIQHKTYLTGYLRQQYLDKGLDSIVGMGRILRLGKQLKPLKN
;
A
#
# COMPACT_ATOMS: atom_id res chain seq x y z
N MET A 1 -23.82 -3.30 -0.78
CA MET A 1 -23.34 -2.02 -1.34
C MET A 1 -24.24 -1.85 -2.54
N ASP A 2 -25.35 -1.15 -2.38
CA ASP A 2 -26.54 -1.44 -3.21
C ASP A 2 -26.68 -0.45 -4.38
N HIS A 3 -25.77 0.52 -4.46
CA HIS A 3 -25.70 1.48 -5.55
C HIS A 3 -24.25 1.89 -5.80
N SER A 4 -23.84 1.92 -7.07
CA SER A 4 -22.58 2.49 -7.53
C SER A 4 -22.84 3.35 -8.76
N LYS A 5 -22.08 4.44 -8.89
CA LYS A 5 -22.13 5.35 -10.05
C LYS A 5 -20.70 5.57 -10.54
N VAL A 6 -20.52 5.54 -11.85
CA VAL A 6 -19.24 5.89 -12.46
C VAL A 6 -19.01 7.39 -12.26
N PHE A 7 -17.92 7.76 -11.59
CA PHE A 7 -17.52 9.15 -11.37
C PHE A 7 -16.55 9.60 -12.47
N LEU A 8 -15.46 8.87 -12.69
CA LEU A 8 -14.55 9.02 -13.82
C LEU A 8 -14.44 7.68 -14.55
N ASP A 9 -14.37 7.72 -15.88
CA ASP A 9 -14.17 6.55 -16.72
C ASP A 9 -12.88 6.67 -17.54
N SER A 10 -12.57 5.61 -18.29
CA SER A 10 -11.54 5.61 -19.34
C SER A 10 -10.12 6.02 -18.93
N LEU A 11 -9.83 6.06 -17.62
CA LEU A 11 -8.51 6.36 -17.07
C LEU A 11 -7.50 5.28 -17.45
N LYS A 12 -6.33 5.70 -17.94
CA LYS A 12 -5.23 4.81 -18.33
C LYS A 12 -4.24 4.64 -17.19
N LEU A 13 -4.13 3.42 -16.66
CA LEU A 13 -3.21 3.10 -15.57
C LEU A 13 -3.43 3.98 -14.33
N ALA A 14 -4.69 4.20 -13.95
CA ALA A 14 -5.03 4.82 -12.67
C ALA A 14 -4.35 4.05 -11.53
N ARG A 15 -3.28 4.62 -10.97
CA ARG A 15 -2.38 3.90 -10.05
C ARG A 15 -2.51 4.33 -8.60
N ALA A 16 -2.98 5.55 -8.37
CA ALA A 16 -3.24 6.07 -7.04
C ALA A 16 -4.44 6.98 -7.10
N ILE A 17 -5.21 7.00 -6.02
CA ILE A 17 -6.42 7.78 -5.85
C ILE A 17 -6.57 8.15 -4.38
N SER A 18 -7.04 9.36 -4.11
CA SER A 18 -7.27 9.86 -2.76
C SER A 18 -8.41 10.87 -2.79
N ASN A 19 -9.35 10.75 -1.86
CA ASN A 19 -10.41 11.72 -1.67
C ASN A 19 -9.91 12.80 -0.70
N VAL A 20 -9.71 14.02 -1.21
CA VAL A 20 -9.10 15.15 -0.48
C VAL A 20 -9.72 16.45 -0.95
N TYR A 21 -9.84 17.44 -0.08
CA TYR A 21 -10.28 18.80 -0.43
C TYR A 21 -11.61 18.84 -1.22
N ASP A 22 -12.60 18.02 -0.83
CA ASP A 22 -13.89 17.87 -1.52
C ASP A 22 -13.76 17.49 -3.01
N GLY A 23 -12.71 16.73 -3.32
CA GLY A 23 -12.42 16.30 -4.67
C GLY A 23 -11.61 15.00 -4.70
N LEU A 24 -11.27 14.62 -5.92
CA LEU A 24 -10.53 13.41 -6.21
C LEU A 24 -9.15 13.76 -6.74
N LEU A 25 -8.11 13.47 -5.97
CA LEU A 25 -6.73 13.49 -6.43
C LEU A 25 -6.38 12.09 -6.95
N TYR A 26 -5.95 12.00 -8.21
CA TYR A 26 -5.62 10.71 -8.82
C TYR A 26 -4.45 10.80 -9.80
N ALA A 27 -3.70 9.70 -9.88
CA ALA A 27 -2.57 9.57 -10.77
C ALA A 27 -2.97 8.77 -12.02
N GLU A 28 -2.94 9.44 -13.16
CA GLU A 28 -3.05 8.84 -14.50
C GLU A 28 -1.76 9.20 -15.26
N PRO A 29 -0.73 8.33 -15.23
CA PRO A 29 0.60 8.67 -15.73
C PRO A 29 0.59 9.24 -17.16
N PRO A 30 1.38 10.30 -17.42
CA PRO A 30 2.39 10.88 -16.53
C PRO A 30 1.88 11.89 -15.48
N TYR A 31 0.58 12.17 -15.46
CA TYR A 31 -0.01 13.30 -14.75
C TYR A 31 -0.54 12.92 -13.36
N LEU A 32 -0.52 13.92 -12.46
CA LEU A 32 -1.35 13.96 -11.26
C LEU A 32 -2.48 14.96 -11.50
N TYR A 33 -3.72 14.52 -11.36
CA TYR A 33 -4.92 15.33 -11.56
C TYR A 33 -5.68 15.49 -10.25
N PHE A 34 -6.31 16.65 -10.09
CA PHE A 34 -7.34 16.89 -9.08
C PHE A 34 -8.63 17.26 -9.78
N THR A 35 -9.71 16.54 -9.48
CA THR A 35 -11.06 16.87 -9.99
C THR A 35 -11.99 17.12 -8.81
N GLU A 36 -12.58 18.31 -8.76
CA GLU A 36 -13.56 18.68 -7.73
C GLU A 36 -14.77 17.73 -7.77
N ILE A 37 -15.39 17.47 -6.62
CA ILE A 37 -16.68 16.76 -6.54
C ILE A 37 -17.75 17.82 -6.30
N THR A 38 -18.73 17.90 -7.20
CA THR A 38 -19.86 18.82 -7.06
C THR A 38 -20.86 18.33 -6.00
N PRO A 39 -21.79 19.19 -5.52
CA PRO A 39 -22.83 18.77 -4.56
C PRO A 39 -23.75 17.64 -5.04
N ASP A 40 -23.89 17.42 -6.35
CA ASP A 40 -24.64 16.32 -6.97
C ASP A 40 -23.79 15.05 -7.20
N ASN A 41 -22.59 14.98 -6.61
CA ASN A 41 -21.62 13.89 -6.75
C ASN A 41 -21.24 13.63 -8.23
N THR A 42 -20.98 14.69 -8.98
CA THR A 42 -20.45 14.61 -10.35
C THR A 42 -19.08 15.29 -10.47
N PRO A 43 -18.27 14.95 -11.49
CA PRO A 43 -16.98 15.59 -11.70
C PRO A 43 -17.13 17.09 -12.00
N GLY A 44 -16.50 17.92 -11.18
CA GLY A 44 -16.36 19.36 -11.38
C GLY A 44 -15.11 19.72 -12.19
N LYS A 45 -14.48 20.85 -11.85
CA LYS A 45 -13.26 21.31 -12.53
C LYS A 45 -12.10 20.34 -12.29
N THR A 46 -11.42 19.98 -13.37
CA THR A 46 -10.15 19.22 -13.33
C THR A 46 -8.95 20.14 -13.47
N THR A 47 -7.97 19.96 -12.59
CA THR A 47 -6.69 20.67 -12.57
C THR A 47 -5.54 19.66 -12.71
N VAL A 48 -4.56 19.96 -13.58
CA VAL A 48 -3.28 19.24 -13.59
C VAL A 48 -2.44 19.74 -12.42
N VAL A 49 -2.26 18.89 -11.41
CA VAL A 49 -1.48 19.21 -10.20
C VAL A 49 0.02 19.08 -10.49
N ASP A 50 0.43 18.03 -11.18
CA ASP A 50 1.82 17.81 -11.58
C ASP A 50 1.84 17.10 -12.94
N SER A 51 2.38 17.77 -13.96
CA SER A 51 2.48 17.23 -15.32
C SER A 51 3.57 16.18 -15.49
N ALA A 52 4.42 16.01 -14.48
CA ALA A 52 5.55 15.10 -14.46
C ALA A 52 5.55 14.22 -13.21
N TYR A 53 4.36 13.83 -12.73
CA TYR A 53 4.19 12.97 -11.56
C TYR A 53 4.83 11.59 -11.78
N ALA A 54 4.56 10.95 -12.93
CA ALA A 54 4.99 9.58 -13.22
C ALA A 54 5.50 9.44 -14.66
N VAL A 55 6.62 10.09 -14.98
CA VAL A 55 7.20 10.09 -16.33
C VAL A 55 8.01 8.82 -16.60
N GLY A 56 7.60 8.06 -17.61
CA GLY A 56 8.38 6.96 -18.18
C GLY A 56 8.73 5.82 -17.22
N GLY A 57 9.66 4.96 -17.65
CA GLY A 57 10.16 3.86 -16.86
C GLY A 57 9.17 2.72 -16.62
N ASN A 58 9.55 1.80 -15.72
CA ASN A 58 8.71 0.67 -15.36
C ASN A 58 7.58 1.11 -14.43
N VAL A 59 6.35 0.69 -14.74
CA VAL A 59 5.15 0.95 -13.93
C VAL A 59 5.28 0.48 -12.48
N GLU A 60 6.06 -0.56 -12.19
CA GLU A 60 6.32 -1.04 -10.82
C GLU A 60 7.12 -0.03 -9.98
N HIS A 61 7.81 0.91 -10.63
CA HIS A 61 8.66 1.89 -9.95
C HIS A 61 8.10 3.32 -10.01
N GLN A 62 6.86 3.47 -10.47
CA GLN A 62 6.20 4.77 -10.53
C GLN A 62 5.60 5.16 -9.16
N PRO A 63 5.51 6.47 -8.86
CA PRO A 63 4.88 6.99 -7.64
C PRO A 63 3.45 6.48 -7.43
N ASN A 64 3.09 6.32 -6.15
CA ASN A 64 1.76 5.88 -5.72
C ASN A 64 1.47 6.31 -4.26
N GLY A 65 0.29 5.92 -3.74
CA GLY A 65 -0.06 6.03 -2.32
C GLY A 65 -0.93 7.23 -1.97
N LEU A 66 -0.67 8.42 -2.51
CA LEU A 66 -1.43 9.67 -2.29
C LEU A 66 -2.02 9.83 -0.87
N LEU A 67 -1.18 9.61 0.15
CA LEU A 67 -1.57 9.61 1.55
C LEU A 67 -1.69 11.04 2.08
N TYR A 68 -2.90 11.49 2.38
CA TYR A 68 -3.13 12.72 3.12
C TYR A 68 -2.77 12.52 4.60
N ASN A 69 -1.96 13.41 5.16
CA ASN A 69 -1.40 13.28 6.50
C ASN A 69 -1.79 14.46 7.41
N LEU A 70 -1.58 14.31 8.72
CA LEU A 70 -1.99 15.27 9.75
C LEU A 70 -1.40 16.69 9.58
N ASP A 71 -0.28 16.83 8.88
CA ASP A 71 0.36 18.11 8.55
C ASP A 71 -0.24 18.79 7.29
N ASN A 72 -1.38 18.29 6.81
CA ASN A 72 -2.11 18.71 5.61
C ASN A 72 -1.33 18.50 4.30
N TRP A 73 -0.27 17.69 4.31
CA TRP A 73 0.49 17.31 3.13
C TRP A 73 0.09 15.91 2.65
N ILE A 74 0.20 15.72 1.33
CA ILE A 74 -0.02 14.45 0.65
C ILE A 74 1.33 13.84 0.32
N TYR A 75 1.60 12.67 0.89
CA TYR A 75 2.83 11.91 0.72
C TYR A 75 2.63 10.74 -0.24
N ASN A 76 3.74 10.31 -0.83
CA ASN A 76 3.75 9.31 -1.89
C ASN A 76 4.87 8.29 -1.64
N ALA A 77 4.61 7.03 -1.97
CA ALA A 77 5.66 6.05 -2.18
C ALA A 77 6.33 6.30 -3.55
N LYS A 78 7.57 5.83 -3.72
CA LYS A 78 8.38 6.02 -4.94
C LYS A 78 8.58 7.46 -5.40
N SER A 79 8.43 8.44 -4.51
CA SER A 79 8.56 9.86 -4.85
C SER A 79 9.35 10.63 -3.82
N SER A 80 10.03 11.69 -4.27
CA SER A 80 10.65 12.72 -3.43
C SER A 80 9.80 14.00 -3.40
N LYS A 81 8.53 13.95 -3.84
CA LYS A 81 7.59 15.08 -3.84
C LYS A 81 6.45 14.86 -2.85
N ARG A 82 6.02 15.94 -2.20
CA ARG A 82 4.76 16.04 -1.43
C ARG A 82 3.90 17.18 -1.98
N TYR A 83 2.59 17.06 -1.82
CA TYR A 83 1.61 17.99 -2.40
C TYR A 83 0.67 18.54 -1.34
N ARG A 84 0.20 19.78 -1.49
CA ARG A 84 -0.83 20.34 -0.62
C ARG A 84 -1.61 21.39 -1.38
N LEU A 85 -2.93 21.38 -1.26
CA LEU A 85 -3.76 22.50 -1.68
C LEU A 85 -3.86 23.50 -0.52
N LYS A 86 -3.44 24.75 -0.73
CA LYS A 86 -3.55 25.82 0.26
C LYS A 86 -3.95 27.12 -0.43
N ASN A 87 -4.99 27.78 0.08
CA ASN A 87 -5.52 29.03 -0.48
C ASN A 87 -5.85 28.94 -1.99
N GLY A 88 -6.36 27.80 -2.44
CA GLY A 88 -6.71 27.56 -3.86
C GLY A 88 -5.51 27.21 -4.76
N GLU A 89 -4.29 27.14 -4.22
CA GLU A 89 -3.08 26.84 -4.99
C GLU A 89 -2.43 25.52 -4.58
N TRP A 90 -2.04 24.73 -5.57
CA TRP A 90 -1.28 23.50 -5.37
C TRP A 90 0.19 23.82 -5.10
N GLN A 91 0.65 23.43 -3.91
CA GLN A 91 2.03 23.52 -3.48
C GLN A 91 2.71 22.17 -3.67
N ILE A 92 3.90 22.19 -4.27
CA ILE A 92 4.74 21.00 -4.47
C ILE A 92 6.07 21.24 -3.77
N GLU A 93 6.44 20.35 -2.86
CA GLU A 93 7.71 20.45 -2.14
C GLU A 93 8.50 19.15 -2.17
N SER A 94 9.81 19.27 -2.02
CA SER A 94 10.70 18.13 -1.86
C SER A 94 10.52 17.48 -0.48
N THR A 95 10.54 16.15 -0.45
CA THR A 95 10.59 15.33 0.76
C THR A 95 11.58 14.18 0.59
N SER A 96 11.81 13.42 1.65
CA SER A 96 12.65 12.22 1.59
C SER A 96 11.96 11.15 0.73
N PHE A 97 12.74 10.47 -0.11
CA PHE A 97 12.26 9.34 -0.91
C PHE A 97 11.89 8.16 0.00
N ARG A 98 10.70 7.59 -0.20
CA ARG A 98 10.16 6.52 0.64
C ARG A 98 9.49 5.43 -0.18
N GLY A 99 9.66 4.21 0.30
CA GLY A 99 8.91 3.02 -0.09
C GLY A 99 8.92 2.63 -1.56
N GLN A 100 8.11 1.62 -1.87
CA GLN A 100 7.85 1.11 -3.22
C GLN A 100 6.36 1.06 -3.56
N TRP A 101 5.54 0.38 -2.75
CA TRP A 101 4.10 0.28 -2.98
C TRP A 101 3.28 0.43 -1.70
N GLY A 102 2.62 1.57 -1.57
CA GLY A 102 1.87 1.94 -0.38
C GLY A 102 2.70 2.68 0.66
N ILE A 103 2.00 3.50 1.43
CA ILE A 103 2.49 4.34 2.52
C ILE A 103 1.31 4.61 3.45
N THR A 104 1.57 4.67 4.75
CA THR A 104 0.62 5.00 5.81
C THR A 104 1.32 5.92 6.81
N HIS A 105 0.58 6.40 7.81
CA HIS A 105 1.16 7.08 8.96
C HIS A 105 0.67 6.43 10.26
N ASP A 106 1.35 6.68 11.36
CA ASP A 106 0.83 6.41 12.70
C ASP A 106 -0.11 7.52 13.18
N ASP A 107 -0.62 7.38 14.40
CA ASP A 107 -1.50 8.33 15.09
C ASP A 107 -0.90 9.73 15.31
N MET A 108 0.41 9.86 15.18
CA MET A 108 1.13 11.14 15.26
C MET A 108 1.48 11.72 13.88
N GLY A 109 1.21 11.01 12.78
CA GLY A 109 1.54 11.44 11.42
C GLY A 109 2.98 11.14 10.99
N ARG A 110 3.70 10.26 11.71
CA ARG A 110 5.00 9.72 11.28
C ARG A 110 4.77 8.66 10.21
N LEU A 111 5.56 8.72 9.14
CA LEU A 111 5.31 7.89 7.96
C LEU A 111 5.86 6.47 8.14
N LEU A 112 5.04 5.49 7.79
CA LEU A 112 5.39 4.07 7.68
C LEU A 112 5.17 3.61 6.24
N TYR A 113 6.07 2.79 5.73
CA TYR A 113 6.11 2.39 4.32
C TYR A 113 6.89 1.11 4.15
N ASN A 114 6.92 0.55 2.95
CA ASN A 114 7.66 -0.68 2.69
C ASN A 114 8.33 -0.65 1.33
N ASP A 115 9.19 -1.64 1.12
CA ASP A 115 9.68 -1.99 -0.22
C ASP A 115 9.47 -3.49 -0.42
N ASN A 116 9.73 -3.99 -1.63
CA ASN A 116 9.46 -5.38 -2.01
C ASN A 116 10.01 -6.43 -1.00
N SER A 117 11.13 -6.13 -0.32
CA SER A 117 11.81 -7.08 0.57
C SER A 117 11.86 -6.65 2.03
N ASN A 118 11.26 -5.51 2.38
CA ASN A 118 11.20 -5.02 3.75
C ASN A 118 9.76 -4.66 4.08
N GLN A 119 9.11 -5.50 4.88
CA GLN A 119 7.67 -5.43 5.12
C GLN A 119 7.20 -4.15 5.79
N LEU A 120 8.02 -3.56 6.67
CA LEU A 120 7.68 -2.33 7.35
C LEU A 120 8.93 -1.55 7.74
N ARG A 121 9.09 -0.43 7.06
CA ARG A 121 10.01 0.65 7.38
C ARG A 121 9.24 1.87 7.88
N GLY A 122 9.94 2.80 8.50
CA GLY A 122 9.32 4.01 8.99
C GLY A 122 10.29 5.09 9.41
N ASP A 123 9.74 6.27 9.63
CA ASP A 123 10.43 7.41 10.19
C ASP A 123 10.13 7.50 11.70
N TRP A 124 11.15 7.74 12.52
CA TRP A 124 10.98 8.01 13.95
C TRP A 124 10.53 9.44 14.24
N VAL A 125 10.58 10.32 13.24
CA VAL A 125 10.26 11.74 13.33
C VAL A 125 9.19 12.11 12.32
N LEU A 126 8.50 13.22 12.56
CA LEU A 126 7.55 13.77 11.59
C LEU A 126 8.23 14.07 10.26
N PRO A 127 7.53 13.88 9.14
CA PRO A 127 8.11 14.13 7.82
C PRO A 127 8.62 15.57 7.69
N ASN A 128 9.72 15.72 6.94
CA ASN A 128 10.41 16.97 6.65
C ASN A 128 11.07 17.70 7.85
N MET A 129 10.97 17.20 9.09
CA MET A 129 11.67 17.79 10.25
C MET A 129 13.19 17.85 10.07
N LEU A 130 13.79 16.82 9.47
CA LEU A 130 15.23 16.77 9.21
C LEU A 130 15.65 17.45 7.89
N ASN A 131 14.68 17.85 7.06
CA ASN A 131 14.93 18.49 5.77
C ASN A 131 14.99 20.02 5.88
N ALA A 132 14.58 20.59 7.02
CA ALA A 132 14.55 22.03 7.23
C ALA A 132 15.94 22.70 7.18
N ASN A 133 17.00 21.95 7.50
CA ASN A 133 18.38 22.44 7.42
C ASN A 133 19.14 21.70 6.30
N PRO A 134 19.44 22.35 5.16
CA PRO A 134 20.19 21.74 4.06
C PRO A 134 21.59 21.25 4.43
N LYS A 135 22.19 21.78 5.51
CA LYS A 135 23.50 21.36 6.02
C LYS A 135 23.41 20.14 6.94
N PHE A 136 22.22 19.79 7.42
CA PHE A 136 22.01 18.63 8.28
C PHE A 136 21.90 17.35 7.44
N LYS A 137 23.01 16.63 7.31
CA LYS A 137 23.09 15.39 6.52
C LYS A 137 22.66 14.14 7.29
N ASN A 138 22.50 14.23 8.61
CA ASN A 138 22.25 13.07 9.45
C ASN A 138 20.78 12.62 9.40
N ARG A 139 20.45 11.72 8.47
CA ARG A 139 19.09 11.17 8.29
C ARG A 139 18.86 9.89 9.10
N GLN A 140 19.54 9.74 10.23
CA GLN A 140 19.45 8.57 11.11
C GLN A 140 18.09 8.35 11.76
N ALA A 141 17.05 9.16 11.51
CA ALA A 141 15.69 8.89 12.00
C ALA A 141 14.72 8.48 10.89
N ILE A 142 15.18 8.38 9.63
CA ILE A 142 14.33 8.11 8.46
C ILE A 142 14.64 6.72 7.91
N GLY A 143 13.63 6.01 7.40
CA GLY A 143 13.81 4.73 6.69
C GLY A 143 14.28 3.55 7.54
N LYS A 144 13.95 3.56 8.82
CA LYS A 144 14.30 2.50 9.77
C LYS A 144 13.51 1.25 9.54
N ALA A 145 14.16 0.09 9.67
CA ALA A 145 13.47 -1.19 9.69
C ALA A 145 12.71 -1.29 11.02
N ILE A 146 11.41 -1.02 11.00
CA ILE A 146 10.56 -1.07 12.19
C ILE A 146 10.30 -2.52 12.57
N VAL A 147 10.03 -3.37 11.57
CA VAL A 147 9.89 -4.82 11.73
C VAL A 147 10.97 -5.51 10.89
N PRO A 148 12.12 -5.87 11.49
CA PRO A 148 13.25 -6.45 10.76
C PRO A 148 13.00 -7.88 10.29
N ASN A 149 12.22 -8.67 11.03
CA ASN A 149 11.88 -10.03 10.66
C ASN A 149 11.03 -10.02 9.37
N GLN A 150 11.44 -10.72 8.31
CA GLN A 150 10.72 -10.77 7.03
C GLN A 150 9.96 -12.08 6.81
N LYS A 151 9.89 -12.96 7.84
CA LYS A 151 9.41 -14.33 7.69
C LYS A 151 7.92 -14.39 7.38
N LEU A 152 7.56 -15.28 6.47
CA LEU A 152 6.20 -15.59 6.05
C LEU A 152 5.83 -17.02 6.44
N TYR A 153 4.53 -17.25 6.64
CA TYR A 153 3.94 -18.56 6.91
C TYR A 153 2.79 -18.87 5.93
N PRO A 154 3.08 -19.01 4.62
CA PRO A 154 2.08 -19.33 3.61
C PRO A 154 1.47 -20.74 3.79
N LEU A 155 0.24 -20.94 3.29
CA LEU A 155 -0.40 -22.27 3.27
C LEU A 155 0.18 -23.16 2.18
N GLN A 156 0.62 -22.56 1.07
CA GLN A 156 0.93 -23.27 -0.18
C GLN A 156 2.12 -22.67 -0.93
N ALA A 157 2.70 -23.46 -1.83
CA ALA A 157 3.75 -23.02 -2.73
C ALA A 157 3.15 -22.25 -3.92
N THR A 158 3.53 -20.99 -4.06
CA THR A 158 3.01 -20.07 -5.09
C THR A 158 4.01 -19.88 -6.23
N SER A 159 3.50 -19.44 -7.38
CA SER A 159 4.35 -19.05 -8.52
C SER A 159 4.94 -17.65 -8.28
N ILE A 160 6.26 -17.58 -8.09
CA ILE A 160 7.00 -16.34 -7.79
C ILE A 160 8.25 -16.19 -8.67
N ASN A 161 8.58 -14.95 -9.03
CA ASN A 161 9.75 -14.67 -9.88
C ASN A 161 11.09 -14.91 -9.16
N ARG A 162 11.17 -14.65 -7.85
CA ARG A 162 12.43 -14.73 -7.06
C ARG A 162 12.74 -16.12 -6.49
N ARG A 163 12.13 -17.16 -7.04
CA ARG A 163 12.31 -18.55 -6.58
C ARG A 163 13.76 -19.05 -6.68
N TYR A 164 14.55 -18.48 -7.58
CA TYR A 164 15.94 -18.86 -7.84
C TYR A 164 16.93 -18.41 -6.74
N LEU A 165 16.52 -17.52 -5.83
CA LEU A 165 17.41 -17.01 -4.79
C LEU A 165 17.66 -18.11 -3.73
N PRO A 166 18.92 -18.34 -3.32
CA PRO A 166 19.25 -19.29 -2.27
C PRO A 166 18.47 -19.01 -1.00
N ASN A 167 18.01 -20.07 -0.32
CA ASN A 167 17.30 -20.00 0.95
C ASN A 167 15.99 -19.19 0.95
N MET A 168 15.37 -18.91 -0.21
CA MET A 168 14.06 -18.23 -0.25
C MET A 168 12.87 -19.16 0.00
N LEU A 169 13.05 -20.46 -0.22
CA LEU A 169 12.00 -21.46 -0.06
C LEU A 169 12.28 -22.36 1.15
N ASP A 170 11.23 -22.90 1.74
CA ASP A 170 11.30 -24.02 2.67
C ASP A 170 11.33 -25.37 1.94
N GLU A 171 11.35 -26.45 2.71
CA GLU A 171 11.39 -27.83 2.21
C GLU A 171 10.17 -28.17 1.35
N GLU A 172 9.02 -27.57 1.64
CA GLU A 172 7.75 -27.70 0.91
C GLU A 172 7.63 -26.72 -0.27
N GLN A 173 8.72 -26.05 -0.65
CA GLN A 173 8.79 -25.07 -1.73
C GLN A 173 7.95 -23.80 -1.49
N LYS A 174 7.54 -23.52 -0.26
CA LYS A 174 6.81 -22.31 0.10
C LYS A 174 7.78 -21.17 0.35
N ILE A 175 7.35 -19.95 0.05
CA ILE A 175 8.18 -18.77 0.24
C ILE A 175 8.37 -18.46 1.73
N LYS A 176 9.62 -18.27 2.14
CA LYS A 176 9.97 -17.99 3.55
C LYS A 176 9.99 -16.51 3.90
N TYR A 177 10.23 -15.63 2.92
CA TYR A 177 10.44 -14.20 3.17
C TYR A 177 9.73 -13.35 2.12
N PHE A 178 9.33 -12.13 2.51
CA PHE A 178 8.73 -11.18 1.59
C PHE A 178 9.58 -10.91 0.34
N THR A 179 8.91 -10.91 -0.81
CA THR A 179 9.46 -10.51 -2.11
C THR A 179 8.61 -9.48 -2.85
N SER A 180 7.39 -9.24 -2.38
CA SER A 180 6.51 -8.16 -2.84
C SER A 180 5.65 -7.61 -1.70
N ALA A 181 6.25 -7.32 -0.55
CA ALA A 181 5.54 -6.62 0.52
C ALA A 181 4.95 -5.30 -0.01
N CYS A 182 3.68 -5.06 0.28
CA CYS A 182 2.95 -3.90 -0.24
C CYS A 182 1.82 -3.47 0.70
N GLY A 183 1.31 -2.25 0.50
CA GLY A 183 0.11 -1.76 1.17
C GLY A 183 0.16 -1.79 2.69
N PRO A 184 1.20 -1.23 3.34
CA PRO A 184 1.25 -1.20 4.80
C PRO A 184 0.13 -0.29 5.33
N LEU A 185 -0.47 -0.66 6.45
CA LEU A 185 -1.46 0.12 7.17
C LEU A 185 -1.15 0.11 8.65
N TYR A 186 -1.15 1.28 9.28
CA TYR A 186 -1.26 1.41 10.74
C TYR A 186 -2.75 1.45 11.10
N PHE A 187 -3.20 0.52 11.94
CA PHE A 187 -4.63 0.36 12.19
C PHE A 187 -5.12 1.22 13.35
N GLU A 188 -6.15 2.02 13.07
CA GLU A 188 -6.77 2.96 14.01
C GLU A 188 -8.30 2.80 14.05
N GLY A 189 -8.83 1.78 13.37
CA GLY A 189 -10.27 1.56 13.23
C GLY A 189 -10.90 0.88 14.45
N SER A 190 -12.12 1.26 14.83
CA SER A 190 -12.76 0.75 16.06
C SER A 190 -13.54 -0.59 15.92
N ASN A 191 -13.68 -1.16 14.71
CA ASN A 191 -14.50 -2.36 14.46
C ASN A 191 -13.71 -3.67 14.54
N LEU A 192 -12.42 -3.66 14.89
CA LEU A 192 -11.68 -4.86 15.29
C LEU A 192 -11.51 -4.92 16.83
N PRO A 193 -11.09 -6.06 17.40
CA PRO A 193 -10.70 -6.11 18.82
C PRO A 193 -9.63 -5.08 19.18
N GLU A 194 -9.69 -4.53 20.40
CA GLU A 194 -8.79 -3.47 20.85
C GLU A 194 -7.31 -3.89 20.78
N VAL A 195 -7.03 -5.18 20.92
CA VAL A 195 -5.68 -5.74 20.77
C VAL A 195 -5.04 -5.45 19.40
N PHE A 196 -5.82 -5.08 18.37
CA PHE A 196 -5.31 -4.74 17.05
C PHE A 196 -5.02 -3.24 16.87
N GLN A 197 -5.38 -2.38 17.84
CA GLN A 197 -5.12 -0.94 17.75
C GLN A 197 -3.62 -0.66 17.74
N GLY A 198 -3.18 0.20 16.82
CA GLY A 198 -1.78 0.59 16.66
C GLY A 198 -0.88 -0.49 16.06
N ASP A 199 -1.44 -1.64 15.66
CA ASP A 199 -0.71 -2.65 14.93
C ASP A 199 -0.61 -2.30 13.44
N ALA A 200 0.41 -2.86 12.79
CA ALA A 200 0.59 -2.73 11.36
C ALA A 200 0.11 -3.98 10.60
N PHE A 201 -0.61 -3.76 9.52
CA PHE A 201 -1.01 -4.79 8.57
C PHE A 201 -0.25 -4.60 7.25
N VAL A 202 0.32 -5.68 6.72
CA VAL A 202 1.12 -5.66 5.49
C VAL A 202 0.64 -6.76 4.56
N SER A 203 0.35 -6.42 3.32
CA SER A 203 -0.05 -7.39 2.31
C SER A 203 1.16 -8.13 1.74
N GLY A 204 1.03 -9.44 1.59
CA GLY A 204 1.98 -10.33 0.93
C GLY A 204 1.30 -11.06 -0.23
N PRO A 205 1.02 -10.37 -1.35
CA PRO A 205 0.29 -10.95 -2.46
C PRO A 205 0.98 -12.16 -3.09
N GLU A 206 2.32 -12.23 -3.05
CA GLU A 206 3.08 -13.39 -3.52
C GLU A 206 2.76 -14.67 -2.74
N ALA A 207 2.29 -14.52 -1.50
CA ALA A 207 2.05 -15.59 -0.55
C ALA A 207 0.56 -15.68 -0.14
N ASN A 208 -0.32 -14.97 -0.85
CA ASN A 208 -1.78 -14.98 -0.64
C ASN A 208 -2.18 -14.69 0.82
N LEU A 209 -1.54 -13.69 1.45
CA LEU A 209 -1.74 -13.39 2.86
C LEU A 209 -1.72 -11.88 3.17
N VAL A 210 -2.28 -11.53 4.33
CA VAL A 210 -2.03 -10.27 5.03
C VAL A 210 -1.40 -10.61 6.37
N LYS A 211 -0.23 -10.03 6.63
CA LYS A 211 0.51 -10.18 7.89
C LYS A 211 0.10 -9.08 8.87
N ARG A 212 0.08 -9.41 10.16
CA ARG A 212 -0.04 -8.47 11.28
C ARG A 212 1.28 -8.37 12.04
N ASN A 213 1.66 -7.16 12.39
CA ASN A 213 2.82 -6.84 13.20
C ASN A 213 2.41 -5.99 14.40
N ILE A 214 2.95 -6.32 15.57
CA ILE A 214 2.76 -5.56 16.79
C ILE A 214 3.80 -4.45 16.80
N LEU A 215 3.36 -3.21 16.95
CA LEU A 215 4.25 -2.06 17.02
C LEU A 215 4.37 -1.55 18.44
N ARG A 216 5.54 -1.03 18.77
CA ARG A 216 5.84 -0.39 20.05
C ARG A 216 6.61 0.89 19.80
N ASN A 217 6.24 1.93 20.53
CA ASN A 217 6.94 3.21 20.52
C ASN A 217 7.47 3.49 21.94
N ASP A 218 8.77 3.72 22.07
CA ASP A 218 9.42 4.05 23.35
C ASP A 218 9.64 5.57 23.53
N ALA A 219 8.79 6.39 22.88
CA ALA A 219 8.89 7.84 22.69
C ALA A 219 10.03 8.31 21.77
N LEU A 220 11.12 7.55 21.63
CA LEU A 220 12.26 7.92 20.78
C LEU A 220 12.27 7.17 19.46
N ARG A 221 11.80 5.91 19.46
CA ARG A 221 11.92 4.98 18.35
C ARG A 221 10.68 4.13 18.21
N TRP A 222 10.33 3.87 16.96
CA TRP A 222 9.43 2.79 16.60
C TRP A 222 10.21 1.49 16.46
N GLN A 223 9.64 0.43 17.03
CA GLN A 223 10.07 -0.95 16.89
C GLN A 223 8.84 -1.83 16.69
N GLY A 224 9.02 -3.03 16.14
CA GLY A 224 7.91 -3.96 15.97
C GLY A 224 8.36 -5.38 15.74
N GLU A 225 7.42 -6.29 15.94
CA GLU A 225 7.59 -7.73 15.84
C GLU A 225 6.39 -8.37 15.13
N GLN A 226 6.59 -9.55 14.54
CA GLN A 226 5.47 -10.29 13.95
C GLN A 226 4.50 -10.71 15.06
N ALA A 227 3.19 -10.58 14.82
CA ALA A 227 2.19 -10.96 15.83
C ALA A 227 2.10 -12.48 16.04
N TYR A 228 2.51 -13.27 15.04
CA TYR A 228 2.30 -14.70 15.01
C TYR A 228 3.53 -15.47 14.53
N THR A 229 3.65 -16.71 15.01
CA THR A 229 4.60 -17.71 14.53
C THR A 229 3.79 -18.87 13.94
N ASN A 230 4.19 -19.38 12.77
CA ASN A 230 3.57 -20.51 12.05
C ASN A 230 2.12 -20.27 11.59
N LYS A 231 1.66 -19.01 11.55
CA LYS A 231 0.38 -18.61 10.97
C LYS A 231 0.41 -17.13 10.59
N GLU A 232 -0.61 -16.69 9.86
CA GLU A 232 -0.80 -15.31 9.43
C GLU A 232 -2.15 -14.76 9.87
N PHE A 233 -2.33 -13.44 9.78
CA PHE A 233 -3.58 -12.79 10.19
C PHE A 233 -4.75 -13.15 9.26
N LEU A 234 -4.54 -12.99 7.95
CA LEU A 234 -5.45 -13.42 6.90
C LEU A 234 -4.64 -14.19 5.88
N ILE A 235 -5.11 -15.37 5.49
CA ILE A 235 -4.41 -16.24 4.55
C ILE A 235 -5.42 -17.05 3.74
N SER A 236 -5.11 -17.31 2.48
CA SER A 236 -5.99 -18.02 1.56
C SER A 236 -5.26 -19.15 0.82
N ASN A 237 -6.00 -20.20 0.49
CA ASN A 237 -5.58 -21.23 -0.47
C ASN A 237 -5.98 -20.87 -1.92
N ASP A 238 -6.79 -19.84 -2.12
CA ASP A 238 -7.02 -19.26 -3.45
C ASP A 238 -5.76 -18.52 -3.92
N GLU A 239 -5.02 -19.09 -4.88
CA GLU A 239 -3.81 -18.46 -5.45
C GLU A 239 -4.12 -17.14 -6.17
N GLY A 240 -5.38 -16.92 -6.54
CA GLY A 240 -5.87 -15.66 -7.08
C GLY A 240 -5.98 -14.57 -6.01
N PHE A 241 -6.04 -14.87 -4.71
CA PHE A 241 -6.09 -13.86 -3.64
C PHE A 241 -4.77 -13.07 -3.57
N ARG A 242 -4.77 -11.84 -4.10
CA ARG A 242 -3.62 -10.94 -4.19
C ARG A 242 -3.95 -9.62 -3.47
N PRO A 243 -3.90 -9.59 -2.13
CA PRO A 243 -4.07 -8.35 -1.39
C PRO A 243 -2.95 -7.36 -1.76
N VAL A 244 -3.29 -6.12 -2.07
CA VAL A 244 -2.32 -5.10 -2.52
C VAL A 244 -2.33 -3.83 -1.69
N ASN A 245 -3.46 -3.52 -1.04
CA ASN A 245 -3.59 -2.36 -0.17
C ASN A 245 -4.50 -2.67 1.01
N ASN A 246 -4.20 -2.05 2.15
CA ASN A 246 -4.99 -2.10 3.37
C ASN A 246 -5.41 -0.68 3.75
N PHE A 247 -6.63 -0.48 4.22
CA PHE A 247 -7.17 0.83 4.61
C PHE A 247 -7.95 0.76 5.92
N ASN A 248 -7.85 1.83 6.71
CA ASN A 248 -8.81 2.12 7.77
C ASN A 248 -10.13 2.54 7.11
N GLY A 249 -11.21 1.83 7.41
CA GLY A 249 -12.55 2.17 6.93
C GLY A 249 -13.20 3.28 7.76
N PRO A 250 -14.13 4.06 7.17
CA PRO A 250 -14.87 5.10 7.89
C PRO A 250 -15.76 4.55 9.02
N ASP A 251 -16.05 3.26 8.97
CA ASP A 251 -16.80 2.49 9.95
C ASP A 251 -15.91 1.80 10.99
N GLY A 252 -14.61 2.10 10.99
CA GLY A 252 -13.62 1.48 11.86
C GLY A 252 -13.19 0.06 11.47
N SER A 253 -13.64 -0.47 10.33
CA SER A 253 -13.20 -1.78 9.83
C SER A 253 -11.82 -1.72 9.15
N LEU A 254 -11.14 -2.85 9.08
CA LEU A 254 -10.00 -3.04 8.19
C LEU A 254 -10.51 -3.41 6.80
N TYR A 255 -10.13 -2.65 5.79
CA TYR A 255 -10.44 -2.95 4.39
C TYR A 255 -9.21 -3.46 3.67
N VAL A 256 -9.35 -4.55 2.93
CA VAL A 256 -8.29 -5.13 2.11
C VAL A 256 -8.72 -5.05 0.65
N VAL A 257 -7.92 -4.36 -0.17
CA VAL A 257 -8.06 -4.37 -1.62
C VAL A 257 -7.32 -5.57 -2.17
N ASP A 258 -8.06 -6.49 -2.76
CA ASP A 258 -7.57 -7.69 -3.40
C ASP A 258 -7.71 -7.52 -4.92
N MET A 259 -6.59 -7.54 -5.65
CA MET A 259 -6.64 -7.49 -7.12
C MET A 259 -7.40 -8.69 -7.71
N HIS A 260 -7.47 -9.77 -6.94
CA HIS A 260 -7.95 -11.09 -7.31
C HIS A 260 -7.54 -11.50 -8.73
N ARG A 261 -6.25 -11.78 -8.88
CA ARG A 261 -5.60 -11.99 -10.18
C ARG A 261 -4.55 -13.09 -10.06
N GLY A 262 -4.49 -13.99 -11.04
CA GLY A 262 -3.52 -15.07 -11.00
C GLY A 262 -2.09 -14.60 -11.30
N ILE A 263 -1.90 -13.88 -12.42
CA ILE A 263 -0.62 -13.26 -12.79
C ILE A 263 -0.49 -11.88 -12.16
N ILE A 264 0.44 -11.72 -11.22
CA ILE A 264 0.72 -10.43 -10.55
C ILE A 264 1.89 -9.66 -11.18
N GLN A 265 2.82 -10.34 -11.86
CA GLN A 265 4.03 -9.71 -12.40
C GLN A 265 3.72 -8.91 -13.66
N HIS A 266 4.38 -7.75 -13.77
CA HIS A 266 4.44 -7.02 -15.03
C HIS A 266 5.21 -7.82 -16.09
N LYS A 267 4.85 -7.65 -17.37
CA LYS A 267 5.44 -8.41 -18.49
C LYS A 267 6.97 -8.38 -18.51
N THR A 268 7.57 -7.27 -18.08
CA THR A 268 9.02 -7.06 -18.03
C THR A 268 9.74 -8.04 -17.12
N TYR A 269 9.04 -8.58 -16.11
CA TYR A 269 9.60 -9.49 -15.12
C TYR A 269 9.05 -10.91 -15.23
N LEU A 270 8.26 -11.20 -16.26
CA LEU A 270 7.69 -12.52 -16.49
C LEU A 270 8.66 -13.39 -17.30
N THR A 271 9.43 -14.22 -16.61
CA THR A 271 10.31 -15.21 -17.25
C THR A 271 9.49 -16.29 -17.96
N GLY A 272 10.09 -16.96 -18.97
CA GLY A 272 9.41 -18.04 -19.69
C GLY A 272 8.97 -19.20 -18.77
N TYR A 273 9.83 -19.55 -17.80
CA TYR A 273 9.53 -20.54 -16.76
C TYR A 273 8.32 -20.13 -15.91
N LEU A 274 8.31 -18.89 -15.39
CA LEU A 274 7.22 -18.41 -14.54
C LEU A 274 5.90 -18.33 -15.32
N ARG A 275 5.97 -17.92 -16.60
CA ARG A 275 4.81 -17.93 -17.49
C ARG A 275 4.22 -19.32 -17.63
N GLN A 276 5.06 -20.33 -17.85
CA GLN A 276 4.59 -21.71 -17.99
C GLN A 276 3.88 -22.18 -16.72
N GLN A 277 4.42 -21.88 -15.53
CA GLN A 277 3.75 -22.22 -14.27
C GLN A 277 2.37 -21.58 -14.14
N TYR A 278 2.19 -20.33 -14.59
CA TYR A 278 0.88 -19.70 -14.56
C TYR A 278 -0.12 -20.40 -15.49
N LEU A 279 0.31 -20.78 -16.69
CA LEU A 279 -0.52 -21.51 -17.65
C LEU A 279 -0.89 -22.91 -17.13
N ASP A 280 0.07 -23.66 -16.60
CA ASP A 280 -0.15 -25.01 -16.07
C ASP A 280 -1.17 -25.01 -14.91
N LYS A 281 -1.20 -23.94 -14.13
CA LYS A 281 -2.14 -23.72 -13.02
C LYS A 281 -3.45 -23.02 -13.44
N GLY A 282 -3.60 -22.63 -14.71
CA GLY A 282 -4.76 -21.87 -15.22
C GLY A 282 -4.90 -20.46 -14.61
N LEU A 283 -3.84 -19.91 -14.02
CA LEU A 283 -3.85 -18.61 -13.32
C LEU A 283 -3.93 -17.42 -14.29
N ASP A 284 -3.62 -17.62 -15.56
CA ASP A 284 -3.79 -16.63 -16.62
C ASP A 284 -5.27 -16.29 -16.89
N SER A 285 -6.19 -17.20 -16.54
CA SER A 285 -7.63 -17.00 -16.68
C SER A 285 -8.26 -16.10 -15.60
N ILE A 286 -7.58 -15.92 -14.46
CA ILE A 286 -8.09 -15.12 -13.33
C ILE A 286 -7.76 -13.64 -13.57
N VAL A 287 -8.69 -12.94 -14.22
CA VAL A 287 -8.57 -11.52 -14.56
C VAL A 287 -9.90 -10.79 -14.33
N GLY A 288 -9.84 -9.52 -13.92
CA GLY A 288 -11.03 -8.67 -13.78
C GLY A 288 -11.94 -9.02 -12.60
N MET A 289 -11.45 -9.79 -11.63
CA MET A 289 -12.26 -10.29 -10.51
C MET A 289 -11.99 -9.57 -9.18
N GLY A 290 -11.43 -8.36 -9.23
CA GLY A 290 -10.98 -7.60 -8.05
C GLY A 290 -12.05 -7.45 -6.97
N ARG A 291 -11.61 -7.43 -5.71
CA ARG A 291 -12.47 -7.46 -4.54
C ARG A 291 -12.04 -6.41 -3.51
N ILE A 292 -13.00 -5.96 -2.72
CA ILE A 292 -12.76 -5.21 -1.49
C ILE A 292 -13.31 -6.05 -0.35
N LEU A 293 -12.44 -6.50 0.55
CA LEU A 293 -12.81 -7.29 1.72
C LEU A 293 -12.90 -6.37 2.93
N ARG A 294 -14.02 -6.43 3.64
CA ARG A 294 -14.24 -5.72 4.90
C ARG A 294 -14.08 -6.70 6.07
N LEU A 295 -13.17 -6.39 6.99
CA LEU A 295 -12.93 -7.17 8.20
C LEU A 295 -13.38 -6.37 9.42
N GLY A 296 -14.17 -7.01 10.28
CA GLY A 296 -14.71 -6.39 11.48
C GLY A 296 -15.41 -7.41 12.38
N LYS A 297 -15.55 -7.08 13.66
CA LYS A 297 -16.37 -7.83 14.63
C LYS A 297 -17.83 -7.82 14.21
N GLN A 298 -18.32 -6.66 13.77
CA GLN A 298 -19.69 -6.48 13.30
C GLN A 298 -19.65 -6.25 11.78
N LEU A 299 -20.17 -7.23 11.04
CA LEU A 299 -20.32 -7.17 9.59
C LEU A 299 -21.72 -6.72 9.16
N LYS A 300 -22.51 -6.13 10.08
CA LYS A 300 -23.82 -5.57 9.74
C LYS A 300 -23.61 -4.59 8.57
N PRO A 301 -24.52 -4.59 7.57
CA PRO A 301 -24.48 -3.60 6.51
C PRO A 301 -24.40 -2.21 7.13
N LEU A 302 -23.54 -1.35 6.58
CA LEU A 302 -23.56 0.07 6.94
C LEU A 302 -24.98 0.55 6.62
N LYS A 303 -25.76 0.85 7.66
CA LYS A 303 -27.09 1.42 7.47
C LYS A 303 -26.87 2.84 6.95
N ASN A 304 -27.40 3.11 5.78
CA ASN A 304 -27.59 4.48 5.29
C ASN A 304 -28.57 5.22 6.20
#